data_AF-R1FZC6-F1
#
_entry.id   AF-R1FZC6-F1
#
_cell.length_a   1.000
_cell.length_b   1.000
_cell.length_c   1.000
_cell.angle_alpha   90.00
_cell.angle_beta   90.00
_cell.angle_gamma   90.00
#
_symmetry.space_group_name_H-M   'P 1'
#
loop_
_entity.id
_entity.type
_entity.pdbx_description
1 polymer ?
#
loop_
_entity_poly.entity_id
_entity_poly.type
_entity_poly.pdbx_seq_one_letter_code
_entity_poly.pdbx_strand_id
1 'polypeptide(L)'
;MVTLLVAGFGTGLSLIVAIGSQNAFLLQQGLRGGTVAPLVVICAVSDLVLIGLGVSGIGAVLKQWPTAVGVIAVGGGLFLVGYGVLAARRAFRPSVMTVGAERTPLRKAVLACVAFTWLNPHVYLDTVLLLGSVAVAHGDGRWLFGLGAVVASAVWFSALGFGAKRLAGVFAKPAAWRVLDVVIAVTMTALGATMLLGHA
;
A
#
# COMPACT_ATOMS: atom_id res chain seq x y z
N MET A 1 15.73 -24.86 -3.88
CA MET A 1 15.05 -24.18 -2.75
C MET A 1 15.43 -22.71 -2.67
N VAL A 2 16.70 -22.35 -2.47
CA VAL A 2 17.15 -20.94 -2.37
C VAL A 2 16.79 -20.10 -3.60
N THR A 3 16.95 -20.63 -4.82
CA THR A 3 16.59 -19.92 -6.06
C THR A 3 15.12 -19.50 -6.11
N LEU A 4 14.20 -20.32 -5.59
CA LEU A 4 12.78 -19.99 -5.54
C LEU A 4 12.48 -18.88 -4.52
N LEU A 5 13.15 -18.93 -3.36
CA LEU A 5 13.05 -17.85 -2.36
C LEU A 5 13.56 -16.53 -2.92
N VAL A 6 14.69 -16.54 -3.63
CA VAL A 6 15.26 -15.33 -4.26
C VAL A 6 14.37 -14.83 -5.40
N ALA A 7 13.83 -15.73 -6.23
CA ALA A 7 12.91 -15.36 -7.31
C ALA A 7 11.61 -14.75 -6.76
N GLY A 8 11.03 -15.37 -5.73
CA GLY A 8 9.87 -14.84 -5.03
C GLY A 8 10.13 -13.51 -4.37
N PHE A 9 11.30 -13.37 -3.71
CA PHE A 9 11.73 -12.12 -3.12
C PHE A 9 11.86 -11.01 -4.17
N GLY A 10 12.57 -11.27 -5.27
CA GLY A 10 12.76 -10.30 -6.35
C GLY A 10 11.46 -9.88 -7.01
N THR A 11 10.55 -10.83 -7.26
CA THR A 11 9.23 -10.56 -7.85
C THR A 11 8.32 -9.80 -6.88
N GLY A 12 8.31 -10.18 -5.60
CA GLY A 12 7.56 -9.44 -4.58
C GLY A 12 8.08 -8.01 -4.45
N LEU A 13 9.40 -7.83 -4.42
CA LEU A 13 10.03 -6.52 -4.33
C LEU A 13 9.69 -5.64 -5.56
N SER A 14 9.75 -6.18 -6.78
CA SER A 14 9.46 -5.40 -7.99
C SER A 14 8.02 -4.87 -8.03
N LEU A 15 7.06 -5.66 -7.54
CA LEU A 15 5.65 -5.27 -7.47
C LEU A 15 5.38 -4.28 -6.33
N ILE A 16 6.00 -4.46 -5.16
CA ILE A 16 5.72 -3.66 -3.96
C ILE A 16 6.48 -2.32 -3.97
N VAL A 17 7.66 -2.25 -4.59
CA VAL A 17 8.49 -1.03 -4.64
C VAL A 17 7.82 0.08 -5.44
N ALA A 18 6.99 -0.25 -6.43
CA ALA A 18 6.19 0.73 -7.16
C ALA A 18 5.46 1.63 -6.16
N ILE A 19 5.72 2.95 -6.24
CA ILE A 19 5.22 3.91 -5.24
C ILE A 19 3.71 4.04 -5.39
N GLY A 20 2.97 3.29 -4.57
CA GLY A 20 1.52 3.35 -4.46
C GLY A 20 1.02 4.18 -3.28
N SER A 21 -0.31 4.19 -3.11
CA SER A 21 -1.03 4.86 -2.03
C SER A 21 -0.58 4.45 -0.62
N GLN A 22 -0.43 3.14 -0.41
CA GLN A 22 -0.01 2.54 0.85
C GLN A 22 1.43 2.95 1.23
N ASN A 23 2.34 2.95 0.25
CA ASN A 23 3.75 3.35 0.45
C ASN A 23 3.85 4.84 0.83
N ALA A 24 3.14 5.71 0.11
CA ALA A 24 3.11 7.14 0.41
C ALA A 24 2.51 7.43 1.79
N PHE A 25 1.44 6.73 2.17
CA PHE A 25 0.82 6.85 3.48
C PHE A 25 1.75 6.39 4.61
N LEU A 26 2.38 5.22 4.48
CA LEU A 26 3.32 4.70 5.49
C LEU A 26 4.50 5.64 5.69
N LEU A 27 5.07 6.16 4.59
CA LEU A 27 6.13 7.17 4.63
C LEU A 27 5.68 8.44 5.36
N GLN A 28 4.48 8.94 5.05
CA GLN A 28 3.91 10.12 5.71
C GLN A 28 3.75 9.91 7.22
N GLN A 29 3.25 8.75 7.66
CA GLN A 29 3.12 8.43 9.09
C GLN A 29 4.48 8.32 9.79
N GLY A 30 5.49 7.74 9.11
CA GLY A 30 6.85 7.68 9.63
C GLY A 30 7.52 9.04 9.76
N LEU A 31 7.31 9.93 8.80
CA LEU A 31 7.82 11.31 8.84
C LEU A 31 7.14 12.17 9.92
N ARG A 32 5.85 11.95 10.19
CA ARG A 32 5.10 12.67 11.25
C ARG A 32 5.39 12.17 12.66
N GLY A 33 6.30 11.19 12.82
CA GLY A 33 6.60 10.59 14.13
C GLY A 33 5.44 9.78 14.71
N GLY A 34 4.52 9.30 13.86
CA GLY A 34 3.46 8.38 14.28
C GLY A 34 3.99 7.00 14.64
N THR A 35 3.14 6.17 15.25
CA THR A 35 3.51 4.78 15.57
C THR A 35 3.50 3.94 14.29
N VAL A 36 4.67 3.76 13.69
CA VAL A 36 4.81 3.06 12.40
C VAL A 36 4.75 1.54 12.52
N ALA A 37 5.19 0.99 13.67
CA ALA A 37 5.28 -0.46 13.86
C ALA A 37 3.92 -1.18 13.64
N PRO A 38 2.78 -0.72 14.18
CA PRO A 38 1.48 -1.32 13.88
C PRO A 38 1.12 -1.30 12.39
N LEU A 39 1.46 -0.22 11.68
CA LEU A 39 1.16 -0.10 10.26
C LEU A 39 1.99 -1.07 9.42
N VAL A 40 3.28 -1.20 9.73
CA VAL A 40 4.17 -2.18 9.08
C VAL A 40 3.66 -3.61 9.29
N VAL A 41 3.23 -3.94 10.52
CA VAL A 41 2.66 -5.26 10.81
C VAL A 41 1.37 -5.49 10.04
N ILE A 42 0.47 -4.51 9.98
CA ILE A 42 -0.78 -4.62 9.21
C ILE A 42 -0.48 -4.82 7.72
N CYS A 43 0.45 -4.07 7.15
CA CYS A 43 0.87 -4.23 5.76
C CYS A 43 1.42 -5.64 5.51
N ALA A 44 2.39 -6.07 6.32
CA ALA A 44 3.03 -7.38 6.16
C ALA A 44 2.05 -8.55 6.35
N VAL A 45 1.12 -8.46 7.30
CA VAL A 45 0.08 -9.47 7.53
C VAL A 45 -0.93 -9.48 6.40
N SER A 46 -1.36 -8.31 5.91
CA SER A 46 -2.29 -8.24 4.78
C SER A 46 -1.65 -8.83 3.51
N ASP A 47 -0.39 -8.52 3.25
CA ASP A 47 0.36 -9.09 2.13
C ASP A 47 0.55 -10.59 2.30
N LEU A 48 0.86 -11.08 3.51
CA LEU A 48 0.92 -12.53 3.78
C LEU A 48 -0.38 -13.23 3.40
N VAL A 49 -1.53 -12.66 3.78
CA VAL A 49 -2.84 -13.21 3.44
C VAL A 49 -3.06 -13.16 1.92
N LEU A 50 -2.83 -12.03 1.27
CA LEU A 50 -3.05 -11.85 -0.17
C LEU A 50 -2.12 -12.74 -1.02
N ILE A 51 -0.84 -12.82 -0.66
CA ILE A 51 0.13 -13.71 -1.31
C ILE A 51 -0.28 -15.17 -1.09
N GLY A 52 -0.68 -15.55 0.13
CA GLY A 52 -1.19 -16.90 0.41
C GLY A 52 -2.41 -17.26 -0.43
N LEU A 53 -3.36 -16.34 -0.59
CA LEU A 53 -4.52 -16.50 -1.46
C LEU A 53 -4.10 -16.63 -2.94
N GLY A 54 -3.11 -15.87 -3.40
CA GLY A 54 -2.57 -15.99 -4.75
C GLY A 54 -1.90 -17.34 -4.99
N VAL A 55 -1.00 -17.75 -4.09
CA VAL A 55 -0.22 -19.01 -4.18
C VAL A 55 -1.11 -20.24 -4.08
N SER A 56 -2.18 -20.19 -3.28
CA SER A 56 -3.16 -21.28 -3.19
C SER A 56 -3.96 -21.48 -4.49
N GLY A 57 -3.93 -20.52 -5.41
CA GLY A 57 -4.68 -20.56 -6.68
C GLY A 57 -6.11 -20.03 -6.56
N ILE A 58 -6.53 -19.59 -5.35
CA ILE A 58 -7.84 -18.93 -5.12
C ILE A 58 -7.96 -17.66 -5.95
N GLY A 59 -6.84 -17.03 -6.33
CA GLY A 59 -6.81 -15.92 -7.27
C GLY A 59 -7.54 -16.17 -8.59
N ALA A 60 -7.53 -17.41 -9.11
CA ALA A 60 -8.27 -17.73 -10.33
C ALA A 60 -9.80 -17.65 -10.16
N VAL A 61 -10.31 -17.82 -8.93
CA VAL A 61 -11.73 -17.74 -8.58
C VAL A 61 -12.22 -16.29 -8.59
N LEU A 62 -11.34 -15.31 -8.32
CA LEU A 62 -11.70 -13.88 -8.40
C LEU A 62 -12.15 -13.46 -9.81
N LYS A 63 -11.69 -14.15 -10.87
CA LYS A 63 -12.19 -13.91 -12.24
C LYS A 63 -13.68 -14.23 -12.41
N GLN A 64 -14.23 -15.09 -11.55
CA GLN A 64 -15.64 -15.47 -11.59
C GLN A 64 -16.54 -14.51 -10.79
N TRP A 65 -15.96 -13.56 -10.05
CA TRP A 65 -16.68 -12.63 -9.17
C TRP A 65 -16.42 -11.16 -9.56
N PRO A 66 -16.69 -10.76 -10.83
CA PRO A 66 -16.41 -9.40 -11.30
C PRO A 66 -17.20 -8.33 -10.54
N THR A 67 -18.39 -8.67 -10.04
CA THR A 67 -19.20 -7.76 -9.20
C THR A 67 -18.53 -7.42 -7.87
N ALA A 68 -17.85 -8.38 -7.22
CA ALA A 68 -17.13 -8.13 -5.97
C ALA A 68 -15.95 -7.18 -6.20
N VAL A 69 -15.20 -7.38 -7.29
CA VAL A 69 -14.10 -6.49 -7.69
C VAL A 69 -14.64 -5.08 -8.00
N GLY A 70 -15.78 -4.99 -8.69
CA GLY A 70 -16.43 -3.71 -8.98
C GLY A 70 -16.86 -2.95 -7.72
N VAL A 71 -17.47 -3.61 -6.73
CA VAL A 71 -17.86 -2.98 -5.46
C VAL A 71 -16.62 -2.48 -4.70
N ILE A 72 -15.55 -3.28 -4.65
CA ILE A 72 -14.29 -2.89 -4.03
C ILE A 72 -13.68 -1.69 -4.77
N ALA A 73 -13.72 -1.69 -6.10
CA ALA A 73 -13.17 -0.61 -6.92
C ALA A 73 -13.94 0.70 -6.72
N VAL A 74 -15.27 0.67 -6.65
CA VAL A 74 -16.09 1.87 -6.38
C VAL A 74 -15.83 2.38 -4.96
N GLY A 75 -15.86 1.49 -3.96
CA GLY A 75 -15.58 1.85 -2.56
C GLY A 75 -14.17 2.44 -2.39
N GLY A 76 -13.18 1.81 -3.01
CA GLY A 76 -11.80 2.29 -3.04
C GLY A 76 -11.64 3.60 -3.77
N GLY A 77 -12.29 3.77 -4.91
CA GLY A 77 -12.29 5.01 -5.67
C GLY A 77 -12.80 6.18 -4.84
N LEU A 78 -13.96 6.02 -4.18
CA LEU A 78 -14.53 7.04 -3.30
C LEU A 78 -13.60 7.34 -2.10
N PHE A 79 -13.03 6.31 -1.48
CA PHE A 79 -12.09 6.46 -0.38
C PHE A 79 -10.83 7.24 -0.80
N LEU A 80 -10.23 6.87 -1.94
CA LEU A 80 -9.01 7.50 -2.46
C LEU A 80 -9.27 8.96 -2.87
N VAL A 81 -10.38 9.25 -3.55
CA VAL A 81 -10.75 10.63 -3.88
C VAL A 81 -10.97 11.45 -2.60
N GLY A 82 -11.72 10.91 -1.63
CA GLY A 82 -11.93 11.58 -0.34
C GLY A 82 -10.62 11.86 0.40
N TYR A 83 -9.70 10.89 0.41
CA TYR A 83 -8.38 11.06 1.01
C TYR A 83 -7.52 12.08 0.24
N GLY A 84 -7.57 12.06 -1.09
CA GLY A 84 -6.90 13.02 -1.97
C GLY A 84 -7.36 14.45 -1.72
N VAL A 85 -8.67 14.68 -1.57
CA VAL A 85 -9.23 16.00 -1.20
C VAL A 85 -8.75 16.44 0.18
N LEU A 86 -8.70 15.53 1.16
CA LEU A 86 -8.14 15.83 2.48
C LEU A 86 -6.66 16.19 2.40
N ALA A 87 -5.88 15.55 1.53
CA ALA A 87 -4.47 15.87 1.29
C ALA A 87 -4.31 17.24 0.60
N ALA A 88 -5.12 17.54 -0.41
CA ALA A 88 -5.13 18.84 -1.07
C ALA A 88 -5.43 19.97 -0.07
N ARG A 89 -6.44 19.78 0.79
CA ARG A 89 -6.76 20.76 1.85
C ARG A 89 -5.58 21.03 2.77
N ARG A 90 -4.80 20.01 3.14
CA ARG A 90 -3.57 20.17 3.95
C ARG A 90 -2.47 20.92 3.19
N ALA A 91 -2.30 20.66 1.90
CA ALA A 91 -1.32 21.35 1.07
C ALA A 91 -1.61 22.87 0.93
N PHE A 92 -2.89 23.24 0.80
CA PHE A 92 -3.33 24.63 0.60
C PHE A 92 -3.57 25.41 1.90
N ARG A 93 -3.84 24.72 3.02
CA ARG A 93 -3.90 25.33 4.36
C ARG A 93 -2.79 24.75 5.22
N PRO A 94 -1.54 25.24 5.07
CA PRO A 94 -0.50 24.94 6.03
C PRO A 94 -0.88 25.64 7.33
N SER A 95 -1.72 25.01 8.16
CA SER A 95 -1.82 25.41 9.55
C SER A 95 -0.40 25.45 10.09
N VAL A 96 -0.01 26.59 10.64
CA VAL A 96 1.25 26.76 11.36
C VAL A 96 1.35 25.57 12.30
N MET A 97 2.24 24.63 11.98
CA MET A 97 2.46 23.46 12.80
C MET A 97 3.06 23.97 14.10
N THR A 98 2.21 24.25 15.07
CA THR A 98 2.63 24.27 16.47
C THR A 98 3.18 22.88 16.75
N VAL A 99 4.45 22.83 17.15
CA VAL A 99 5.13 21.59 17.54
C VAL A 99 4.27 20.94 18.63
N GLY A 100 3.53 19.88 18.29
CA GLY A 100 2.59 19.18 19.18
C GLY A 100 1.12 19.12 18.75
N ALA A 101 0.68 19.84 17.71
CA ALA A 101 -0.72 19.82 17.30
C ALA A 101 -1.05 18.63 16.36
N GLU A 102 -1.90 17.74 16.88
CA GLU A 102 -2.61 16.63 16.22
C GLU A 102 -1.75 15.56 15.53
N ARG A 103 -1.18 14.65 16.34
CA ARG A 103 -0.86 13.31 15.84
C ARG A 103 -2.15 12.67 15.33
N THR A 104 -2.10 12.08 14.11
CA THR A 104 -3.21 11.26 13.63
C THR A 104 -3.45 10.14 14.65
N PRO A 105 -4.67 10.02 15.22
CA PRO A 105 -4.97 8.96 16.17
C PRO A 105 -4.65 7.60 15.56
N LEU A 106 -4.02 6.70 16.32
CA LEU A 106 -3.60 5.38 15.83
C LEU A 106 -4.77 4.64 15.14
N ARG A 107 -5.98 4.72 15.72
CA ARG A 107 -7.20 4.15 15.13
C ARG A 107 -7.47 4.66 13.71
N LYS A 108 -7.35 5.97 13.47
CA LYS A 108 -7.55 6.56 12.13
C LYS A 108 -6.46 6.11 11.17
N ALA A 109 -5.21 6.02 11.64
CA ALA A 109 -4.10 5.57 10.81
C ALA A 109 -4.21 4.09 10.43
N VAL A 110 -4.62 3.23 11.38
CA VAL A 110 -4.90 1.81 11.16
C VAL A 110 -6.04 1.62 10.17
N LEU A 111 -7.17 2.30 10.37
CA LEU A 111 -8.31 2.22 9.44
C LEU A 111 -7.92 2.67 8.03
N ALA A 112 -7.17 3.77 7.90
CA ALA A 112 -6.68 4.22 6.61
C ALA A 112 -5.72 3.20 5.98
N CYS A 113 -4.81 2.61 6.75
CA CYS A 113 -3.88 1.60 6.27
C CYS A 113 -4.61 0.36 5.74
N VAL A 114 -5.55 -0.18 6.52
CA VAL A 114 -6.39 -1.31 6.10
C VAL A 114 -7.18 -0.94 4.85
N ALA A 115 -7.74 0.26 4.78
CA ALA A 115 -8.44 0.71 3.58
C ALA A 115 -7.52 0.83 2.37
N PHE A 116 -6.31 1.38 2.49
CA PHE A 116 -5.35 1.46 1.40
C PHE A 116 -4.93 0.10 0.86
N THR A 117 -4.89 -0.92 1.71
CA THR A 117 -4.57 -2.28 1.26
C THR A 117 -5.79 -2.97 0.65
N TRP A 118 -6.91 -3.03 1.37
CA TRP A 118 -8.06 -3.88 1.00
C TRP A 118 -9.05 -3.23 0.05
N LEU A 119 -9.18 -1.89 0.06
CA LEU A 119 -10.02 -1.19 -0.93
C LEU A 119 -9.25 -0.90 -2.23
N ASN A 120 -8.04 -1.42 -2.40
CA ASN A 120 -7.26 -1.25 -3.61
C ASN A 120 -7.46 -2.42 -4.58
N PRO A 121 -8.34 -2.35 -5.60
CA PRO A 121 -8.49 -3.38 -6.63
C PRO A 121 -7.16 -3.79 -7.30
N HIS A 122 -6.17 -2.89 -7.40
CA HIS A 122 -4.86 -3.25 -7.96
C HIS A 122 -4.14 -4.31 -7.13
N VAL A 123 -4.35 -4.36 -5.79
CA VAL A 123 -3.69 -5.38 -4.97
C VAL A 123 -4.14 -6.80 -5.34
N TYR A 124 -5.38 -6.94 -5.79
CA TYR A 124 -5.92 -8.23 -6.22
C TYR A 124 -5.38 -8.63 -7.59
N LEU A 125 -5.18 -7.66 -8.48
CA LEU A 125 -4.55 -7.90 -9.78
C LEU A 125 -3.06 -8.24 -9.61
N ASP A 126 -2.32 -7.44 -8.85
CA ASP A 126 -0.87 -7.53 -8.76
C ASP A 126 -0.41 -8.68 -7.85
N THR A 127 -1.00 -8.79 -6.66
CA THR A 127 -0.55 -9.74 -5.64
C THR A 127 -1.28 -11.08 -5.73
N VAL A 128 -2.60 -11.05 -5.91
CA VAL A 128 -3.39 -12.30 -5.89
C VAL A 128 -3.36 -12.98 -7.26
N LEU A 129 -3.52 -12.23 -8.36
CA LEU A 129 -3.58 -12.79 -9.72
C LEU A 129 -2.20 -12.92 -10.35
N LEU A 130 -1.44 -11.83 -10.51
CA LEU A 130 -0.15 -11.85 -11.22
C LEU A 130 0.90 -12.64 -10.42
N LEU A 131 1.24 -12.20 -9.20
CA LEU A 131 2.21 -12.92 -8.37
C LEU A 131 1.74 -14.36 -8.08
N GLY A 132 0.44 -14.57 -7.83
CA GLY A 132 -0.14 -15.90 -7.67
C GLY A 132 0.05 -16.81 -8.89
N SER A 133 -0.17 -16.29 -10.10
CA SER A 133 0.04 -17.06 -11.34
C SER A 133 1.50 -17.45 -11.56
N VAL A 134 2.44 -16.54 -11.25
CA VAL A 134 3.88 -16.83 -11.29
C VAL A 134 4.25 -17.88 -10.24
N ALA A 135 3.71 -17.76 -9.03
CA ALA A 135 3.94 -18.75 -7.98
C ALA A 135 3.44 -20.14 -8.40
N VAL A 136 2.21 -20.23 -8.91
CA VAL A 136 1.60 -21.50 -9.36
C VAL A 136 2.38 -22.12 -10.52
N ALA A 137 2.97 -21.31 -11.40
CA ALA A 137 3.83 -21.80 -12.48
C ALA A 137 5.09 -22.55 -11.97
N HIS A 138 5.48 -22.37 -10.71
CA HIS A 138 6.57 -23.10 -10.06
C HIS A 138 6.15 -24.46 -9.45
N GLY A 139 4.89 -24.91 -9.63
CA GLY A 139 4.41 -26.23 -9.20
C GLY A 139 4.56 -26.45 -7.69
N ASP A 140 5.26 -27.52 -7.30
CA ASP A 140 5.52 -27.85 -5.88
C ASP A 140 6.33 -26.76 -5.15
N GLY A 141 7.09 -25.95 -5.90
CA GLY A 141 7.90 -24.85 -5.38
C GLY A 141 7.13 -23.56 -5.04
N ARG A 142 5.83 -23.48 -5.34
CA ARG A 142 5.03 -22.25 -5.21
C ARG A 142 5.01 -21.63 -3.82
N TRP A 143 5.05 -22.45 -2.77
CA TRP A 143 5.05 -21.98 -1.38
C TRP A 143 6.40 -21.41 -0.97
N LEU A 144 7.50 -21.98 -1.47
CA LEU A 144 8.84 -21.42 -1.29
C LEU A 144 8.99 -20.10 -2.03
N PHE A 145 8.45 -19.99 -3.24
CA PHE A 145 8.37 -18.73 -3.97
C PHE A 145 7.52 -17.69 -3.18
N GLY A 146 6.32 -18.07 -2.75
CA GLY A 146 5.44 -17.21 -1.96
C GLY A 146 6.09 -16.72 -0.66
N LEU A 147 6.82 -17.58 0.05
CA LEU A 147 7.58 -17.21 1.24
C LEU A 147 8.63 -16.14 0.92
N GLY A 148 9.32 -16.25 -0.21
CA GLY A 148 10.25 -15.21 -0.68
C GLY A 148 9.56 -13.86 -0.86
N ALA A 149 8.39 -13.84 -1.48
CA ALA A 149 7.60 -12.61 -1.68
C ALA A 149 7.10 -11.99 -0.35
N VAL A 150 6.68 -12.83 0.60
CA VAL A 150 6.29 -12.39 1.95
C VAL A 150 7.47 -11.74 2.67
N VAL A 151 8.65 -12.36 2.61
CA VAL A 151 9.88 -11.80 3.20
C VAL A 151 10.24 -10.47 2.53
N ALA A 152 10.10 -10.35 1.21
CA ALA A 152 10.31 -9.08 0.51
C ALA A 152 9.37 -7.98 1.02
N SER A 153 8.08 -8.27 1.20
CA SER A 153 7.09 -7.34 1.76
C SER A 153 7.49 -6.87 3.16
N ALA A 154 7.79 -7.82 4.06
CA ALA A 154 8.20 -7.51 5.44
C ALA A 154 9.48 -6.66 5.49
N VAL A 155 10.48 -6.99 4.68
CA VAL A 155 11.74 -6.22 4.58
C VAL A 155 11.46 -4.82 4.05
N TRP A 156 10.69 -4.70 2.97
CA TRP A 156 10.38 -3.42 2.34
C TRP A 156 9.60 -2.49 3.26
N PHE A 157 8.47 -2.94 3.83
CA PHE A 157 7.66 -2.09 4.70
C PHE A 157 8.39 -1.71 5.99
N SER A 158 9.23 -2.61 6.53
CA SER A 158 10.11 -2.27 7.65
C SER A 158 11.13 -1.21 7.25
N ALA A 159 11.80 -1.39 6.11
CA ALA A 159 12.77 -0.43 5.60
C ALA A 159 12.13 0.95 5.34
N LEU A 160 10.96 0.99 4.70
CA LEU A 160 10.24 2.23 4.41
C LEU A 160 9.73 2.91 5.69
N GLY A 161 9.07 2.15 6.56
CA GLY A 161 8.43 2.66 7.77
C GLY A 161 9.45 3.17 8.80
N PHE A 162 10.47 2.38 9.12
CA PHE A 162 11.50 2.79 10.08
C PHE A 162 12.56 3.71 9.43
N GLY A 163 12.84 3.54 8.15
CA GLY A 163 13.75 4.39 7.37
C GLY A 163 13.22 5.79 7.13
N ALA A 164 11.90 6.00 7.17
CA ALA A 164 11.27 7.32 7.07
C ALA A 164 11.88 8.34 8.05
N LYS A 165 12.28 7.91 9.25
CA LYS A 165 12.93 8.79 10.24
C LYS A 165 14.25 9.39 9.75
N ARG A 166 15.01 8.69 8.91
CA ARG A 166 16.25 9.23 8.31
C ARG A 166 15.98 10.35 7.31
N LEU A 167 14.80 10.32 6.67
CA LEU A 167 14.36 11.36 5.74
C LEU A 167 13.76 12.58 6.47
N ALA A 168 13.51 12.50 7.78
CA ALA A 168 12.91 13.58 8.56
C ALA A 168 13.71 14.90 8.46
N GLY A 169 15.05 14.83 8.32
CA GLY A 169 15.89 16.02 8.11
C GLY A 169 15.59 16.77 6.81
N VAL A 170 15.26 16.06 5.73
CA VAL A 170 14.82 16.67 4.45
C VAL A 170 13.45 17.32 4.59
N PHE A 171 12.58 16.69 5.39
CA PHE A 171 11.23 17.18 5.72
C PHE A 171 11.19 18.24 6.83
N ALA A 172 12.34 18.74 7.29
CA ALA A 172 12.36 19.93 8.16
C ALA A 172 11.87 21.20 7.43
N LYS A 173 11.92 21.20 6.08
CA LYS A 173 11.45 22.31 5.25
C LYS A 173 9.94 22.20 4.98
N PRO A 174 9.13 23.26 5.22
CA PRO A 174 7.70 23.27 4.90
C PRO A 174 7.38 22.97 3.43
N ALA A 175 8.29 23.32 2.51
CA ALA A 175 8.16 23.01 1.09
C ALA A 175 8.14 21.50 0.80
N ALA A 176 8.98 20.71 1.49
CA ALA A 176 9.01 19.25 1.32
C ALA A 176 7.70 18.59 1.75
N TRP A 177 7.12 19.08 2.86
CA TRP A 177 5.78 18.65 3.31
C TRP A 177 4.70 18.99 2.29
N ARG A 178 4.73 20.21 1.73
CA ARG A 178 3.75 20.62 0.71
C ARG A 178 3.86 19.76 -0.54
N VAL A 179 5.08 19.48 -1.02
CA VAL A 179 5.28 18.60 -2.18
C VAL A 179 4.73 17.21 -1.91
N LEU A 180 4.99 16.63 -0.74
CA LEU A 180 4.44 15.32 -0.37
C LEU A 180 2.90 15.32 -0.32
N ASP A 181 2.28 16.29 0.35
CA ASP A 181 0.81 16.38 0.40
C ASP A 181 0.20 16.63 -0.99
N VAL A 182 0.87 17.39 -1.88
CA VAL A 182 0.46 17.57 -3.28
C VAL A 182 0.58 16.28 -4.07
N VAL A 183 1.71 15.56 -3.96
CA VAL A 183 1.90 14.27 -4.64
C VAL A 183 0.84 13.27 -4.17
N ILE A 184 0.58 13.18 -2.87
CA ILE A 184 -0.49 12.34 -2.32
C ILE A 184 -1.85 12.79 -2.86
N ALA A 185 -2.16 14.09 -2.85
CA ALA A 185 -3.43 14.59 -3.35
C ALA A 185 -3.66 14.23 -4.82
N VAL A 186 -2.67 14.48 -5.67
CA VAL A 186 -2.72 14.19 -7.10
C VAL A 186 -2.82 12.69 -7.35
N THR A 187 -1.94 11.89 -6.74
CA THR A 187 -1.93 10.43 -6.96
C THR A 187 -3.21 9.77 -6.46
N MET A 188 -3.70 10.11 -5.27
CA MET A 188 -4.91 9.48 -4.71
C MET A 188 -6.16 9.88 -5.48
N THR A 189 -6.27 11.16 -5.87
CA THR A 189 -7.41 11.64 -6.66
C THR A 189 -7.39 11.05 -8.06
N ALA A 190 -6.22 10.99 -8.71
CA ALA A 190 -6.08 10.40 -10.04
C ALA A 190 -6.42 8.90 -10.02
N LEU A 191 -5.82 8.13 -9.10
CA LEU A 191 -6.11 6.70 -8.96
C LEU A 191 -7.61 6.49 -8.67
N GLY A 192 -8.16 7.19 -7.67
CA GLY A 192 -9.56 7.04 -7.32
C GLY A 192 -10.52 7.42 -8.45
N ALA A 193 -10.24 8.48 -9.20
CA ALA A 193 -11.02 8.87 -10.37
C ALA A 193 -10.92 7.83 -11.50
N THR A 194 -9.72 7.31 -11.80
CA THR A 194 -9.56 6.26 -12.81
C THR A 194 -10.33 4.99 -12.45
N MET A 195 -10.39 4.65 -11.17
CA MET A 195 -11.15 3.48 -10.69
C MET A 195 -12.65 3.66 -10.83
N LEU A 196 -13.17 4.87 -10.53
CA LEU A 196 -14.58 5.19 -10.68
C LEU A 196 -15.00 5.27 -12.15
N LEU A 197 -14.19 5.90 -13.00
CA LEU A 197 -14.46 6.06 -14.43
C LEU A 197 -14.28 4.76 -15.21
N GLY A 198 -13.38 3.87 -14.78
CA GLY A 198 -13.17 2.56 -15.41
C GLY A 198 -14.24 1.52 -15.06
N HIS A 199 -15.14 1.82 -14.13
CA HIS A 199 -16.25 0.95 -13.70
C HIS A 199 -17.64 1.60 -13.90
N ALA A 200 -17.70 2.74 -14.59
CA ALA A 200 -18.93 3.42 -15.01
C ALA A 200 -19.21 3.10 -16.49
#